data_AF-A0A920JD56-F1
#
_entry.id   AF-A0A920JD56-F1
#
_cell.length_a   1.000
_cell.length_b   1.000
_cell.length_c   1.000
_cell.angle_alpha   90.00
_cell.angle_beta   90.00
_cell.angle_gamma   90.00
#
_symmetry.space_group_name_H-M   'P 1'
#
loop_
_entity.id
_entity.type
_entity.pdbx_description
1 polymer ?
#
loop_
_entity_poly.entity_id
_entity_poly.type
_entity_poly.pdbx_seq_one_letter_code
_entity_poly.pdbx_strand_id
1 'polypeptide(L)'
;MAEPIGQMLEMDFTLSTRPEIIDGIYTGKVREACFREGKVEILNKFLDEQGFNPDKTWFYSDSQNDLPLMRNCDHPVAVHPDQNLSL
;
A
#
# COMPACT_ATOMS: atom_id res chain seq x y z
N MET A 1 -7.28 1.41 7.77
CA MET A 1 -7.49 2.86 8.03
C MET A 1 -7.89 3.63 6.76
N ALA A 2 -7.42 3.23 5.56
CA ALA A 2 -7.76 3.92 4.31
C ALA A 2 -9.19 3.64 3.78
N GLU A 3 -9.88 2.65 4.34
CA GLU A 3 -11.16 2.14 3.85
C GLU A 3 -12.27 3.20 3.69
N PRO A 4 -12.48 4.17 4.60
CA PRO A 4 -13.50 5.21 4.39
C PRO A 4 -13.24 6.07 3.15
N ILE A 5 -11.97 6.36 2.84
CA ILE A 5 -11.60 7.12 1.64
C ILE A 5 -11.74 6.23 0.39
N GLY A 6 -11.35 4.96 0.49
CA GLY A 6 -11.55 3.99 -0.59
C GLY A 6 -13.02 3.85 -0.98
N GLN A 7 -13.91 3.75 0.00
CA GLN A 7 -15.37 3.70 -0.23
C GLN A 7 -15.89 4.98 -0.88
N MET A 8 -15.43 6.15 -0.42
CA MET A 8 -15.80 7.45 -1.01
C MET A 8 -15.37 7.57 -2.48
N LEU A 9 -14.23 6.98 -2.84
CA LEU A 9 -13.67 6.99 -4.19
C LEU A 9 -14.09 5.77 -5.03
N GLU A 10 -14.97 4.92 -4.51
CA GLU A 10 -15.42 3.67 -5.16
C GLU A 10 -14.26 2.76 -5.59
N MET A 11 -13.19 2.70 -4.78
CA MET A 11 -12.08 1.78 -5.04
C MET A 11 -12.51 0.34 -4.74
N ASP A 12 -12.12 -0.60 -5.62
CA ASP A 12 -12.41 -2.02 -5.43
C ASP A 12 -11.80 -2.55 -4.12
N PHE A 13 -10.57 -2.11 -3.80
CA PHE A 13 -9.82 -2.60 -2.64
C PHE A 13 -8.96 -1.50 -2.00
N THR A 14 -8.74 -1.63 -0.69
CA THR A 14 -7.73 -0.83 0.03
C THR A 14 -6.82 -1.71 0.85
N LEU A 15 -5.51 -1.47 0.74
CA LEU A 15 -4.49 -2.10 1.56
C LEU A 15 -3.83 -1.01 2.41
N SER A 16 -3.86 -1.17 3.74
CA SER A 16 -3.29 -0.19 4.66
C SER A 16 -2.81 -0.85 5.94
N THR A 17 -1.95 -0.16 6.69
CA THR A 17 -1.49 -0.61 8.00
C THR A 17 -2.68 -0.98 8.89
N ARG A 18 -2.59 -2.15 9.54
CA ARG A 18 -3.59 -2.65 10.47
C ARG A 18 -3.14 -2.36 11.90
N PRO A 19 -3.72 -1.35 12.58
CA PRO A 19 -3.43 -1.10 13.98
C PRO A 19 -4.00 -2.21 14.87
N GLU A 20 -3.43 -2.40 16.05
CA GLU A 20 -4.02 -3.24 17.07
C GLU A 20 -5.14 -2.50 17.79
N ILE A 21 -6.31 -3.14 17.83
CA ILE A 21 -7.49 -2.67 18.54
C ILE A 21 -7.93 -3.79 19.49
N ILE A 22 -8.13 -3.44 20.75
CA ILE A 22 -8.65 -4.32 21.81
C ILE A 22 -9.83 -3.61 22.45
N ASP A 23 -10.97 -4.28 22.53
CA ASP A 23 -12.22 -3.73 23.08
C ASP A 23 -12.64 -2.37 22.48
N GLY A 24 -12.39 -2.21 21.17
CA GLY A 24 -12.68 -0.97 20.44
C GLY A 24 -11.68 0.16 20.64
N ILE A 25 -10.60 -0.05 21.41
CA ILE A 25 -9.59 0.96 21.73
C ILE A 25 -8.27 0.65 21.02
N TYR A 26 -7.66 1.68 20.42
CA TYR A 26 -6.32 1.59 19.85
C TYR A 26 -5.27 1.40 20.94
N THR A 27 -4.44 0.37 20.83
CA THR A 27 -3.40 0.08 21.84
C THR A 27 -2.10 0.84 21.58
N GLY A 28 -1.98 1.49 20.42
CA GLY A 28 -0.74 2.11 19.93
C GLY A 28 0.23 1.12 19.26
N LYS A 29 -0.09 -0.18 19.23
CA LYS A 29 0.69 -1.19 18.51
C LYS A 29 0.15 -1.39 17.09
N VAL A 30 0.99 -1.97 16.24
CA VAL A 30 0.67 -2.33 14.86
C VAL A 30 0.63 -3.85 14.74
N ARG A 31 -0.44 -4.40 14.16
CA ARG A 31 -0.54 -5.84 13.86
C ARG A 31 0.15 -6.19 12.55
N GLU A 32 -0.02 -5.36 11.53
CA GLU A 32 0.56 -5.56 10.19
C GLU A 32 0.88 -4.19 9.60
N ALA A 33 2.15 -3.97 9.22
CA ALA A 33 2.64 -2.68 8.75
C ALA A 33 2.69 -2.63 7.21
N CYS A 34 1.88 -1.77 6.60
CA CYS A 34 1.93 -1.49 5.17
C CYS A 34 2.94 -0.37 4.90
N PHE A 35 4.23 -0.69 5.08
CA PHE A 35 5.33 0.26 5.01
C PHE A 35 6.54 -0.34 4.30
N ARG A 36 7.10 0.40 3.33
CA ARG A 36 8.25 -0.03 2.52
C ARG A 36 8.07 -1.43 1.95
N GLU A 37 8.99 -2.36 2.23
CA GLU A 37 8.92 -3.75 1.79
C GLU A 37 7.60 -4.43 2.20
N GLY A 38 7.05 -4.07 3.37
CA GLY A 38 5.75 -4.55 3.82
C GLY A 38 4.60 -4.19 2.87
N LYS A 39 4.70 -3.11 2.07
CA LYS A 39 3.72 -2.83 1.02
C LYS A 39 3.75 -3.88 -0.08
N VAL A 40 4.95 -4.33 -0.47
CA VAL A 40 5.14 -5.37 -1.51
C VAL A 40 4.61 -6.70 -1.01
N GLU A 41 4.96 -7.08 0.22
CA GLU A 41 4.51 -8.32 0.84
C GLU A 41 2.98 -8.40 0.96
N ILE A 42 2.35 -7.33 1.46
CA ILE A 42 0.89 -7.26 1.62
C ILE A 42 0.19 -7.26 0.26
N LEU A 43 0.72 -6.53 -0.74
CA LEU A 43 0.16 -6.54 -2.08
C LEU A 43 0.23 -7.93 -2.71
N ASN A 44 1.40 -8.58 -2.70
CA ASN A 44 1.56 -9.90 -3.31
C ASN A 44 0.66 -10.93 -2.63
N LYS A 45 0.62 -10.94 -1.29
CA LYS A 45 -0.31 -11.80 -0.54
C LYS A 45 -1.77 -11.54 -0.92
N PHE A 46 -2.17 -10.27 -1.04
CA PHE A 46 -3.52 -9.93 -1.44
C PHE A 46 -3.84 -10.42 -2.86
N LEU A 47 -2.94 -10.21 -3.83
CA LEU A 47 -3.10 -10.67 -5.21
C LEU A 47 -3.22 -12.20 -5.29
N ASP A 48 -2.37 -12.92 -4.56
CA ASP A 48 -2.41 -14.37 -4.46
C ASP A 48 -3.75 -14.86 -3.88
N GLU A 49 -4.23 -14.23 -2.80
CA GLU A 49 -5.53 -14.55 -2.18
C GLU A 49 -6.71 -14.27 -3.11
N GLN A 50 -6.62 -13.25 -3.97
CA GLN A 50 -7.63 -12.97 -4.99
C GLN A 50 -7.50 -13.86 -6.23
N GLY A 51 -6.41 -14.62 -6.38
CA GLY A 51 -6.08 -15.31 -7.62
C GLY A 51 -5.91 -14.35 -8.81
N PHE A 52 -5.51 -13.11 -8.53
CA PHE A 52 -5.40 -12.04 -9.52
C PHE A 52 -3.94 -11.83 -9.92
N ASN A 53 -3.66 -11.93 -11.22
CA ASN A 53 -2.35 -11.67 -11.77
C ASN A 53 -2.46 -10.59 -12.86
N PRO A 54 -2.13 -9.31 -12.54
CA PRO A 54 -2.28 -8.23 -13.49
C PRO A 54 -1.23 -8.31 -14.60
N ASP A 55 -1.67 -8.12 -15.86
CA ASP A 55 -0.76 -8.06 -17.01
C ASP A 55 0.14 -6.81 -16.99
N LYS A 56 -0.37 -5.71 -16.44
CA LYS A 56 0.34 -4.43 -16.29
C LYS A 56 -0.13 -3.70 -15.04
N THR A 57 0.81 -3.03 -14.40
CA THR A 57 0.60 -2.30 -13.16
C THR A 57 1.11 -0.86 -13.27
N TRP A 58 0.35 0.06 -12.68
CA TRP A 58 0.74 1.47 -12.51
C TRP A 58 0.77 1.79 -11.03
N PHE A 59 1.81 2.50 -10.60
CA PHE A 59 1.93 2.89 -9.21
C PHE A 59 2.36 4.35 -9.08
N TYR A 60 1.59 5.11 -8.31
CA TYR A 60 1.76 6.55 -8.11
C TYR A 60 2.22 6.80 -6.68
N SER A 61 3.31 7.54 -6.49
CA SER A 61 3.79 7.88 -5.15
C SER A 61 4.57 9.20 -5.11
N ASP A 62 4.51 9.86 -3.97
CA ASP A 62 5.30 11.03 -3.61
C ASP A 62 6.50 10.70 -2.71
N SER A 63 6.60 9.47 -2.18
CA SER A 63 7.53 9.15 -1.10
C SER A 63 8.59 8.09 -1.45
N GLN A 64 9.82 8.32 -0.99
CA GLN A 64 10.91 7.32 -1.02
C GLN A 64 10.52 6.00 -0.34
N ASN A 65 9.63 6.04 0.65
CA ASN A 65 9.17 4.83 1.33
C ASN A 65 8.49 3.83 0.39
N ASP A 66 8.08 4.26 -0.80
CA ASP A 66 7.41 3.39 -1.75
C ASP A 66 8.32 2.90 -2.87
N LEU A 67 9.62 3.24 -2.82
CA LEU A 67 10.62 2.72 -3.76
C LEU A 67 10.58 1.19 -3.93
N PRO A 68 10.41 0.37 -2.87
CA PRO A 68 10.28 -1.07 -3.05
C PRO A 68 9.11 -1.43 -3.96
N LEU A 69 7.95 -0.78 -3.82
CA LEU A 69 6.78 -1.08 -4.65
C LEU A 69 6.93 -0.50 -6.06
N MET A 70 7.47 0.72 -6.18
CA MET A 70 7.77 1.35 -7.47
C MET A 70 8.70 0.48 -8.33
N ARG A 71 9.70 -0.17 -7.71
CA ARG A 71 10.62 -1.09 -8.41
C ARG A 71 9.99 -2.41 -8.85
N ASN A 72 8.84 -2.78 -8.29
CA ASN A 72 8.13 -4.02 -8.59
C ASN A 72 6.90 -3.81 -9.51
N CYS A 73 6.64 -2.57 -9.96
CA CYS A 73 5.55 -2.27 -10.89
C CYS A 73 6.07 -1.96 -12.29
N ASP A 74 5.21 -2.11 -13.30
CA ASP A 74 5.58 -1.89 -14.71
C ASP A 74 5.72 -0.39 -15.04
N HIS A 75 4.88 0.43 -14.42
CA HIS A 75 4.79 1.85 -14.71
C HIS A 75 4.79 2.70 -13.41
N PRO A 76 5.97 2.94 -12.81
CA PRO A 76 6.10 3.82 -11.65
C PRO A 76 6.00 5.29 -12.06
N VAL A 77 5.21 6.05 -11.31
CA VAL A 77 4.99 7.49 -11.52
C VAL A 77 5.25 8.23 -10.20
N ALA A 78 6.28 9.07 -10.19
CA ALA A 78 6.52 9.99 -9.09
C ALA A 78 5.58 11.20 -9.20
N VAL A 79 4.79 11.49 -8.14
CA VAL A 79 3.83 12.60 -8.09
C VAL A 79 4.25 13.53 -6.95
N HIS A 80 4.83 14.69 -7.27
CA HIS A 80 5.40 15.61 -6.27
C HIS A 80 6.41 14.93 -5.31
N PRO A 81 7.48 14.31 -5.84
CA PRO A 81 8.41 13.50 -5.05
C PRO A 81 9.07 14.28 -3.91
N ASP A 82 9.25 13.62 -2.76
CA ASP A 82 10.18 14.06 -1.73
C ASP A 82 11.62 14.12 -2.27
N GLN A 83 12.50 14.89 -1.62
CA GLN A 83 13.88 15.10 -2.10
C GLN A 83 14.71 13.81 -2.20
N ASN A 84 14.30 12.74 -1.49
CA ASN A 84 15.02 11.48 -1.43
C ASN A 84 14.43 10.42 -2.38
N LEU A 85 13.32 10.69 -3.05
CA LEU A 85 12.73 9.77 -4.02
C LEU A 85 13.51 9.84 -5.34
N SER A 86 14.46 8.93 -5.49
CA SER A 86 15.19 8.69 -6.74
C SER A 86 14.89 7.29 -7.28
N LEU A 87 14.35 7.24 -8.51
CA LEU A 87 14.09 6.00 -9.25
C LEU A 87 15.39 5.43 -9.84
#